data_AF-A0A7V8VGJ5-F1
#
_entry.id   AF-A0A7V8VGJ5-F1
#
_cell.length_a   1.000
_cell.length_b   1.000
_cell.length_c   1.000
_cell.angle_alpha   90.00
_cell.angle_beta   90.00
_cell.angle_gamma   90.00
#
_symmetry.space_group_name_H-M   'P 1'
#
loop_
_entity.id
_entity.type
_entity.pdbx_description
1 polymer ?
#
loop_
_entity_poly.entity_id
_entity_poly.type
_entity_poly.pdbx_seq_one_letter_code
_entity_poly.pdbx_strand_id
1 'polypeptide(L)'
;MDGVLDFFSRNLVAISTAALSGIASFIATKFADAVYQRWYKRRLVRRMLLHEKKHGKRQAVLILSIGSDIKETVLQDLRARGWLEAKEPEETDIPVFTIHQPEALTSETGQWHAYLDKVKTQVNELREAGINRLHLYARLPVALAVMVGTTLSNAPFMTHVYHHQNGRYEAVGLIAFETTRL
;
A
#
# COMPACT_ATOMS: atom_id res chain seq x y z
N MET A 1 36.22 6.12 43.44
CA MET A 1 34.84 5.73 43.07
C MET A 1 33.78 6.66 43.68
N ASP A 2 34.15 7.60 44.55
CA ASP A 2 33.18 8.38 45.35
C ASP A 2 32.54 9.58 44.63
N GLY A 3 33.17 10.13 43.59
CA GLY A 3 32.64 11.31 42.88
C GLY A 3 31.42 11.03 41.99
N VAL A 4 31.23 9.78 41.56
CA VAL A 4 30.09 9.38 40.72
C VAL A 4 28.83 9.21 41.58
N LEU A 5 28.94 8.58 42.75
CA LEU A 5 27.84 8.39 43.67
C LEU A 5 27.33 9.72 44.27
N ASP A 6 28.22 10.67 44.55
CA ASP A 6 27.84 11.99 45.07
C ASP A 6 27.19 12.90 43.99
N PHE A 7 27.50 12.68 42.72
CA PHE A 7 26.82 13.33 41.60
C PHE A 7 25.39 12.80 41.42
N PHE A 8 25.18 11.48 41.55
CA PHE A 8 23.86 10.87 41.46
C PHE A 8 22.97 11.20 42.67
N SER A 9 23.52 11.29 43.87
CA SER A 9 22.75 11.65 45.09
C SER A 9 22.25 13.10 45.04
N ARG A 10 23.07 14.05 44.59
CA ARG A 10 22.72 15.48 44.48
C ARG A 10 21.79 15.78 43.32
N ASN A 11 21.87 15.01 42.23
CA ASN A 11 21.05 15.23 41.02
C ASN A 11 19.92 14.22 40.85
N LEU A 12 19.63 13.40 41.87
CA LEU A 12 18.66 12.30 41.81
C LEU A 12 17.25 12.77 41.44
N VAL A 13 16.85 13.94 41.96
CA VAL A 13 15.59 14.61 41.62
C VAL A 13 15.59 15.09 40.18
N ALA A 14 16.68 15.67 39.69
CA ALA A 14 16.77 16.14 38.31
C ALA A 14 16.73 14.98 37.31
N ILE A 15 17.41 13.87 37.61
CA ILE A 15 17.48 12.66 36.78
C ILE A 15 16.11 11.96 36.74
N SER A 16 15.42 11.83 37.88
CA SER A 16 14.09 11.22 37.93
C SER A 16 13.04 12.07 37.21
N THR A 17 13.11 13.40 37.35
CA THR A 17 12.20 14.33 36.66
C THR A 17 12.43 14.30 35.13
N ALA A 18 13.68 14.21 34.68
CA ALA A 18 14.04 14.09 33.26
C ALA A 18 13.62 12.72 32.66
N ALA A 19 13.76 11.63 33.41
CA ALA A 19 13.30 10.32 32.97
C ALA A 19 11.77 10.26 32.85
N LEU A 20 11.05 10.81 33.85
CA LEU A 20 9.59 10.89 33.84
C LEU A 20 9.06 11.77 32.70
N SER A 21 9.70 12.92 32.44
CA SER A 21 9.31 13.79 31.32
C SER A 21 9.60 13.14 29.97
N GLY A 22 10.69 12.38 29.84
CA GLY A 22 11.01 11.60 28.64
C GLY A 22 9.98 10.50 28.36
N ILE A 23 9.56 9.75 29.38
CA ILE A 23 8.54 8.70 29.25
C ILE A 23 7.16 9.32 28.92
N ALA A 24 6.78 10.40 29.59
CA ALA A 24 5.53 11.11 29.32
C ALA A 24 5.48 11.67 27.90
N SER A 25 6.60 12.26 27.43
CA SER A 25 6.75 12.75 26.06
C SER A 25 6.60 11.62 25.04
N PHE A 26 7.28 10.48 25.26
CA PHE A 26 7.18 9.31 24.38
C PHE A 26 5.75 8.76 24.27
N ILE A 27 5.04 8.64 25.40
CA ILE A 27 3.65 8.19 25.42
C ILE A 27 2.75 9.18 24.68
N ALA A 28 2.94 10.48 24.92
CA ALA A 28 2.19 11.54 24.25
C ALA A 28 2.42 11.52 22.74
N THR A 29 3.67 11.34 22.27
CA THR A 29 3.98 11.23 20.83
C THR A 29 3.30 10.02 20.22
N LYS A 30 3.37 8.84 20.86
CA LYS A 30 2.73 7.62 20.33
C LYS A 30 1.20 7.73 20.29
N PHE A 31 0.59 8.37 21.28
CA PHE A 31 -0.85 8.65 21.27
C PHE A 31 -1.21 9.66 20.18
N ALA A 32 -0.45 10.74 20.04
CA ALA A 32 -0.66 11.74 19.01
C ALA A 32 -0.54 11.13 17.60
N ASP A 33 0.48 10.31 17.35
CA ASP A 33 0.67 9.59 16.10
C ASP A 33 -0.51 8.65 15.81
N ALA A 34 -0.98 7.88 16.80
CA ALA A 34 -2.11 6.97 16.63
C ALA A 34 -3.42 7.72 16.30
N VAL A 35 -3.67 8.85 16.97
CA VAL A 35 -4.83 9.70 16.72
C VAL A 35 -4.72 10.37 15.34
N TYR A 36 -3.56 10.89 14.99
CA TYR A 36 -3.28 11.51 13.69
C TYR A 36 -3.48 10.52 12.55
N GLN A 37 -2.90 9.32 12.66
CA GLN A 37 -3.08 8.22 11.70
C GLN A 37 -4.56 7.87 11.52
N ARG A 38 -5.32 7.78 12.62
CA ARG A 38 -6.75 7.45 12.58
C ARG A 38 -7.58 8.57 11.95
N TRP A 39 -7.31 9.82 12.27
CA TRP A 39 -7.97 10.98 11.67
C TRP A 39 -7.63 11.13 10.18
N TYR A 40 -6.36 10.99 9.83
CA TYR A 40 -5.86 11.05 8.45
C TYR A 40 -6.52 9.97 7.59
N LYS A 41 -6.52 8.71 8.04
CA LYS A 41 -7.22 7.60 7.39
C LYS A 41 -8.71 7.90 7.19
N ARG A 42 -9.39 8.42 8.21
CA ARG A 42 -10.82 8.79 8.11
C ARG A 42 -11.06 9.91 7.09
N ARG A 43 -10.24 10.95 7.08
CA ARG A 43 -10.35 12.07 6.13
C ARG A 43 -10.12 11.60 4.70
N LEU A 44 -9.13 10.73 4.50
CA LEU A 44 -8.83 10.11 3.24
C LEU A 44 -10.03 9.27 2.75
N VAL A 45 -10.51 8.32 3.56
CA VAL A 45 -11.69 7.47 3.26
C VAL A 45 -12.94 8.29 2.95
N ARG A 46 -13.10 9.48 3.54
CA ARG A 46 -14.23 10.37 3.23
C ARG A 46 -14.10 11.03 1.85
N ARG A 47 -12.90 11.48 1.46
CA ARG A 47 -12.63 12.13 0.15
C ARG A 47 -12.84 11.17 -1.03
N MET A 48 -12.16 10.04 -0.99
CA MET A 48 -12.89 8.81 -0.76
C MET A 48 -14.21 8.52 -1.47
N LEU A 49 -15.15 8.19 -0.60
CA LEU A 49 -16.56 7.97 -0.86
C LEU A 49 -17.21 9.15 -1.62
N LEU A 50 -16.74 10.39 -1.41
CA LEU A 50 -17.25 11.54 -2.15
C LEU A 50 -16.89 11.49 -3.64
N HIS A 51 -15.69 11.05 -3.98
CA HIS A 51 -15.26 10.85 -5.36
C HIS A 51 -16.03 9.69 -6.02
N GLU A 52 -16.21 8.58 -5.30
CA GLU A 52 -17.00 7.43 -5.77
C GLU A 52 -18.46 7.81 -6.02
N LYS A 53 -19.07 8.62 -5.14
CA LYS A 53 -20.43 9.13 -5.30
C LYS A 53 -20.59 10.00 -6.56
N LYS A 54 -19.53 10.70 -6.97
CA LYS A 54 -19.55 11.62 -8.13
C LYS A 54 -19.30 10.91 -9.46
N HIS A 55 -18.48 9.85 -9.48
CA HIS A 55 -17.98 9.24 -10.71
C HIS A 55 -18.35 7.75 -10.90
N GLY A 56 -19.08 7.15 -9.96
CA GLY A 56 -19.38 5.71 -9.96
C GLY A 56 -18.19 4.85 -9.50
N LYS A 57 -18.42 3.58 -9.19
CA LYS A 57 -17.35 2.63 -8.87
C LYS A 57 -16.77 2.09 -10.18
N ARG A 58 -15.50 2.41 -10.47
CA ARG A 58 -14.75 1.86 -11.61
C ARG A 58 -13.52 1.16 -11.05
N GLN A 59 -13.66 -0.15 -10.85
CA GLN A 59 -12.66 -0.97 -10.18
C GLN A 59 -11.89 -1.80 -11.21
N ALA A 60 -10.65 -2.14 -10.90
CA ALA A 60 -9.85 -3.08 -11.67
C ALA A 60 -8.94 -3.90 -10.75
N VAL A 61 -8.54 -5.08 -11.21
CA VAL A 61 -7.49 -5.89 -10.59
C VAL A 61 -6.23 -5.81 -11.45
N LEU A 62 -5.08 -5.58 -10.82
CA LEU A 62 -3.77 -5.66 -11.46
C LEU A 62 -2.92 -6.73 -10.77
N ILE A 63 -2.49 -7.71 -11.55
CA ILE A 63 -1.66 -8.82 -11.12
C ILE A 63 -0.26 -8.62 -11.69
N LEU A 64 0.74 -8.50 -10.82
CA LEU A 64 2.14 -8.34 -11.20
C LEU A 64 2.94 -9.54 -10.68
N SER A 65 3.65 -10.24 -11.55
CA SER A 65 4.49 -11.36 -11.14
C SER A 65 5.76 -11.50 -11.97
N ILE A 66 6.81 -11.99 -11.30
CA ILE A 66 8.08 -12.40 -11.90
C ILE A 66 8.41 -13.82 -11.42
N GLY A 67 8.90 -14.67 -12.32
CA GLY A 67 9.22 -16.06 -12.03
C GLY A 67 7.97 -16.92 -11.96
N SER A 68 7.37 -17.04 -10.77
CA SER A 68 6.14 -17.83 -10.60
C SER A 68 4.92 -16.99 -10.96
N ASP A 69 4.13 -17.45 -11.92
CA ASP A 69 2.82 -16.85 -12.22
C ASP A 69 1.86 -17.10 -11.04
N ILE A 70 1.20 -16.04 -10.58
CA ILE A 70 0.21 -16.06 -9.50
C ILE A 70 -1.21 -15.88 -10.00
N LYS A 71 -1.42 -15.74 -11.31
CA LYS A 71 -2.71 -15.39 -11.91
C LYS A 71 -3.82 -16.31 -11.42
N GLU A 72 -3.66 -17.62 -11.52
CA GLU A 72 -4.73 -18.56 -11.13
C GLU A 72 -5.04 -18.50 -9.62
N THR A 73 -4.01 -18.37 -8.78
CA THR A 73 -4.20 -18.22 -7.33
C THR A 73 -4.97 -16.95 -6.99
N VAL A 74 -4.70 -15.84 -7.70
CA VAL A 74 -5.46 -14.59 -7.54
C VAL A 74 -6.89 -14.76 -8.05
N LEU A 75 -7.10 -15.40 -9.21
CA LEU A 75 -8.46 -15.65 -9.72
C LEU A 75 -9.30 -16.49 -8.75
N GLN A 76 -8.71 -17.49 -8.10
CA GLN A 76 -9.37 -18.27 -7.05
C GLN A 76 -9.74 -17.40 -5.84
N ASP A 77 -8.85 -16.52 -5.38
CA ASP A 77 -9.13 -15.57 -4.29
C ASP A 77 -10.26 -14.60 -4.67
N LEU A 78 -10.27 -14.10 -5.91
CA LEU A 78 -11.33 -13.21 -6.42
C LEU A 78 -12.69 -13.92 -6.50
N ARG A 79 -12.73 -15.18 -6.97
CA ARG A 79 -13.96 -16.01 -6.94
C ARG A 79 -14.43 -16.24 -5.51
N ALA A 80 -13.53 -16.56 -4.58
CA ALA A 80 -13.87 -16.75 -3.17
C ALA A 80 -14.42 -15.48 -2.50
N ARG A 81 -14.05 -14.30 -3.01
CA ARG A 81 -14.60 -12.99 -2.59
C ARG A 81 -15.94 -12.64 -3.27
N GLY A 82 -16.39 -13.44 -4.24
CA GLY A 82 -17.58 -13.15 -5.05
C GLY A 82 -17.36 -12.01 -6.06
N TRP A 83 -16.11 -11.75 -6.47
CA TRP A 83 -15.78 -10.65 -7.39
C TRP A 83 -15.76 -11.08 -8.86
N LEU A 84 -15.63 -12.38 -9.09
CA LEU A 84 -15.71 -13.01 -10.40
C LEU A 84 -16.87 -13.99 -10.31
N GLU A 85 -18.07 -13.52 -10.68
CA GLU A 85 -19.33 -14.26 -10.94
C GLU A 85 -20.51 -13.33 -10.67
N ALA A 86 -20.88 -12.51 -11.66
CA ALA A 86 -22.12 -11.75 -11.61
C ALA A 86 -23.31 -12.71 -11.69
N LYS A 87 -24.11 -12.82 -10.63
CA LYS A 87 -25.43 -13.46 -10.67
C LYS A 87 -26.54 -12.49 -11.11
N GLU A 88 -26.26 -11.18 -11.10
CA GLU A 88 -27.23 -10.14 -11.44
C GLU A 88 -26.67 -9.11 -12.43
N PRO A 89 -27.52 -8.52 -13.28
CA PRO A 89 -27.11 -7.62 -14.37
C PRO A 89 -26.49 -6.27 -13.91
N GLU A 90 -26.52 -5.95 -12.62
CA GLU A 90 -25.91 -4.72 -12.06
C GLU A 90 -24.50 -4.93 -11.47
N GLU A 91 -24.05 -6.18 -11.29
CA GLU A 91 -22.68 -6.49 -10.84
C GLU A 91 -21.77 -6.66 -12.07
N THR A 92 -21.02 -5.62 -12.38
CA THR A 92 -20.09 -5.63 -13.52
C THR A 92 -18.85 -6.44 -13.15
N ASP A 93 -18.52 -7.44 -13.99
CA ASP A 93 -17.27 -8.20 -13.94
C ASP A 93 -16.07 -7.24 -13.81
N ILE A 94 -15.25 -7.42 -12.77
CA ILE A 94 -14.14 -6.51 -12.49
C ILE A 94 -13.00 -6.84 -13.47
N PRO A 95 -12.56 -5.92 -14.33
CA PRO A 95 -11.52 -6.21 -15.30
C PRO A 95 -10.20 -6.58 -14.61
N VAL A 96 -9.61 -7.69 -15.05
CA VAL A 96 -8.36 -8.25 -14.51
C VAL A 96 -7.23 -8.10 -15.52
N PHE A 97 -6.19 -7.36 -15.15
CA PHE A 97 -4.99 -7.14 -15.93
C PHE A 97 -3.82 -7.90 -15.33
N THR A 98 -2.99 -8.53 -16.16
CA THR A 98 -1.84 -9.33 -15.70
C THR A 98 -0.58 -8.93 -16.45
N ILE A 99 0.47 -8.59 -15.70
CA ILE A 99 1.84 -8.42 -16.21
C ILE A 99 2.69 -9.50 -15.57
N HIS A 100 3.03 -10.52 -16.36
CA HIS A 100 3.86 -11.63 -15.95
C HIS A 100 5.18 -11.62 -16.74
N GLN A 101 6.29 -11.81 -16.03
CA GLN A 101 7.58 -12.13 -16.63
C GLN A 101 8.01 -13.52 -16.13
N PRO A 102 8.17 -14.52 -17.01
CA PRO A 102 8.51 -15.87 -16.59
C PRO A 102 9.96 -15.99 -16.12
N GLU A 103 10.90 -15.28 -16.73
CA GLU A 103 12.29 -15.29 -16.29
C GLU A 103 12.53 -14.37 -15.09
N ALA A 104 13.47 -14.77 -14.22
CA ALA A 104 13.98 -13.89 -13.20
C ALA A 104 14.69 -12.69 -13.84
N LEU A 105 14.47 -11.49 -13.30
CA LEU A 105 15.22 -10.31 -13.72
C LEU A 105 16.69 -10.49 -13.34
N THR A 106 17.56 -10.40 -14.33
CA THR A 106 19.02 -10.47 -14.13
C THR A 106 19.57 -9.09 -13.75
N SER A 107 20.88 -9.03 -13.49
CA SER A 107 21.60 -7.77 -13.28
C SER A 107 21.82 -6.97 -14.56
N GLU A 108 21.36 -7.46 -15.72
CA GLU A 108 21.48 -6.74 -16.98
C GLU A 108 20.70 -5.43 -16.93
N THR A 109 21.42 -4.34 -17.21
CA THR A 109 20.92 -2.97 -17.24
C THR A 109 19.89 -2.83 -18.37
N GLY A 110 18.61 -3.05 -18.07
CA GLY A 110 17.52 -2.84 -19.02
C GLY A 110 16.25 -3.65 -18.73
N GLN A 111 16.40 -4.86 -18.20
CA GLN A 111 15.26 -5.75 -17.94
C GLN A 111 14.29 -5.17 -16.89
N TRP A 112 14.84 -4.52 -15.87
CA TRP A 112 14.07 -3.81 -14.83
C TRP A 112 13.27 -2.63 -15.38
N HIS A 113 13.91 -1.82 -16.25
CA HIS A 113 13.27 -0.67 -16.88
C HIS A 113 12.14 -1.13 -17.82
N ALA A 114 12.39 -2.15 -18.64
CA ALA A 114 11.38 -2.70 -19.54
C ALA A 114 10.15 -3.23 -18.79
N TYR A 115 10.34 -3.91 -17.66
CA TYR A 115 9.22 -4.36 -16.82
C TYR A 115 8.45 -3.16 -16.23
N LEU A 116 9.16 -2.17 -15.69
CA LEU A 116 8.52 -0.95 -15.16
C LEU A 116 7.76 -0.18 -16.24
N ASP A 117 8.27 -0.15 -17.47
CA ASP A 117 7.58 0.54 -18.56
C ASP A 117 6.29 -0.19 -18.96
N LYS A 118 6.26 -1.53 -18.94
CA LYS A 118 4.99 -2.29 -19.05
C LYS A 118 4.00 -1.89 -17.96
N VAL A 119 4.47 -1.76 -16.71
CA VAL A 119 3.63 -1.34 -15.58
C VAL A 119 3.11 0.09 -15.78
N LYS A 120 3.97 1.04 -16.18
CA LYS A 120 3.58 2.44 -16.45
C LYS A 120 2.54 2.52 -17.57
N THR A 121 2.73 1.79 -18.66
CA THR A 121 1.77 1.74 -19.76
C THR A 121 0.42 1.25 -19.28
N GLN A 122 0.38 0.12 -18.55
CA GLN A 122 -0.88 -0.40 -18.01
C GLN A 122 -1.55 0.58 -17.03
N VAL A 123 -0.78 1.25 -16.19
CA VAL A 123 -1.27 2.30 -15.29
C VAL A 123 -1.87 3.48 -16.06
N ASN A 124 -1.24 3.91 -17.16
CA ASN A 124 -1.80 4.96 -18.02
C ASN A 124 -3.12 4.53 -18.66
N GLU A 125 -3.22 3.30 -19.15
CA GLU A 125 -4.47 2.74 -19.71
C GLU A 125 -5.59 2.70 -18.67
N LEU A 126 -5.30 2.27 -17.44
CA LEU A 126 -6.25 2.27 -16.33
C LEU A 126 -6.74 3.68 -16.00
N ARG A 127 -5.85 4.67 -16.08
CA ARG A 127 -6.21 6.09 -15.93
C ARG A 127 -7.15 6.55 -17.03
N GLU A 128 -6.85 6.23 -18.27
CA GLU A 128 -7.66 6.64 -19.43
C GLU A 128 -9.04 5.98 -19.40
N ALA A 129 -9.13 4.73 -18.92
CA ALA A 129 -10.40 4.05 -18.64
C ALA A 129 -11.20 4.67 -17.48
N GLY A 130 -10.60 5.59 -16.71
CA GLY A 130 -11.22 6.25 -15.56
C GLY A 130 -11.38 5.33 -14.36
N ILE A 131 -10.52 4.31 -14.21
CA ILE A 131 -10.46 3.49 -13.00
C ILE A 131 -10.16 4.37 -11.80
N ASN A 132 -10.89 4.19 -10.70
CA ASN A 132 -10.68 4.94 -9.46
C ASN A 132 -10.26 4.08 -8.28
N ARG A 133 -10.39 2.75 -8.41
CA ARG A 133 -9.95 1.78 -7.41
C ARG A 133 -9.21 0.62 -8.08
N LEU A 134 -7.99 0.40 -7.65
CA LEU A 134 -7.13 -0.67 -8.11
C LEU A 134 -6.94 -1.70 -6.99
N HIS A 135 -7.04 -2.98 -7.33
CA HIS A 135 -6.70 -4.09 -6.45
C HIS A 135 -5.41 -4.73 -6.94
N LEU A 136 -4.31 -4.47 -6.23
CA LEU A 136 -2.97 -4.87 -6.63
C LEU A 136 -2.56 -6.17 -5.93
N TYR A 137 -2.22 -7.17 -6.73
CA TYR A 137 -1.59 -8.42 -6.31
C TYR A 137 -0.18 -8.47 -6.90
N ALA A 138 0.84 -8.55 -6.04
CA ALA A 138 2.23 -8.47 -6.50
C ALA A 138 3.08 -9.63 -5.94
N ARG A 139 3.79 -10.31 -6.83
CA ARG A 139 4.91 -11.22 -6.53
C ARG A 139 6.15 -10.74 -7.27
N LEU A 140 6.80 -9.73 -6.70
CA LEU A 140 7.94 -9.05 -7.28
C LEU A 140 9.12 -9.01 -6.30
N PRO A 141 10.37 -8.86 -6.78
CA PRO A 141 11.48 -8.46 -5.94
C PRO A 141 11.15 -7.16 -5.19
N VAL A 142 11.58 -7.04 -3.93
CA VAL A 142 11.21 -5.91 -3.06
C VAL A 142 11.57 -4.56 -3.68
N ALA A 143 12.77 -4.42 -4.25
CA ALA A 143 13.18 -3.18 -4.90
C ALA A 143 12.25 -2.78 -6.06
N LEU A 144 11.80 -3.75 -6.86
CA LEU A 144 10.85 -3.49 -7.94
C LEU A 144 9.46 -3.15 -7.41
N ALA A 145 9.01 -3.82 -6.34
CA ALA A 145 7.75 -3.49 -5.69
C ALA A 145 7.72 -2.04 -5.17
N VAL A 146 8.86 -1.53 -4.66
CA VAL A 146 8.99 -0.11 -4.27
C VAL A 146 8.84 0.80 -5.49
N MET A 147 9.51 0.51 -6.60
CA MET A 147 9.42 1.30 -7.85
C MET A 147 8.01 1.26 -8.49
N VAL A 148 7.32 0.12 -8.38
CA VAL A 148 5.90 0.01 -8.76
C VAL A 148 5.05 0.87 -7.83
N GLY A 149 5.31 0.83 -6.52
CA GLY A 149 4.63 1.67 -5.53
C GLY A 149 4.76 3.16 -5.82
N THR A 150 5.94 3.64 -6.21
CA THR A 150 6.14 5.05 -6.60
C THR A 150 5.38 5.40 -7.89
N THR A 151 5.35 4.48 -8.86
CA THR A 151 4.55 4.66 -10.09
C THR A 151 3.06 4.79 -9.80
N LEU A 152 2.54 3.95 -8.89
CA LEU A 152 1.12 3.94 -8.50
C LEU A 152 0.74 5.11 -7.58
N SER A 153 1.67 5.60 -6.75
CA SER A 153 1.41 6.75 -5.86
C SER A 153 1.10 8.04 -6.63
N ASN A 154 1.56 8.13 -7.89
CA ASN A 154 1.29 9.28 -8.77
C ASN A 154 0.02 9.11 -9.61
N ALA A 155 -0.64 7.96 -9.55
CA ALA A 155 -1.70 7.60 -10.48
C ALA A 155 -3.11 7.82 -9.87
N PRO A 156 -4.13 8.30 -10.64
CA PRO A 156 -5.50 8.73 -10.23
C PRO A 156 -6.42 7.69 -9.56
N PHE A 157 -5.86 6.61 -9.02
CA PHE A 157 -6.60 5.53 -8.37
C PHE A 157 -6.14 5.30 -6.93
N MET A 158 -7.08 4.84 -6.12
CA MET A 158 -6.80 4.24 -4.82
C MET A 158 -6.39 2.79 -5.00
N THR A 159 -5.21 2.42 -4.54
CA THR A 159 -4.69 1.07 -4.72
C THR A 159 -4.69 0.30 -3.41
N HIS A 160 -5.52 -0.74 -3.33
CA HIS A 160 -5.45 -1.75 -2.27
C HIS A 160 -4.35 -2.74 -2.59
N VAL A 161 -3.42 -2.92 -1.67
CA VAL A 161 -2.31 -3.86 -1.81
C VAL A 161 -2.64 -5.15 -1.08
N TYR A 162 -2.63 -6.26 -1.82
CA TYR A 162 -2.85 -7.60 -1.30
C TYR A 162 -1.53 -8.32 -1.11
N HIS A 163 -1.34 -8.91 0.07
CA HIS A 163 -0.19 -9.72 0.41
C HIS A 163 -0.62 -11.16 0.63
N HIS A 164 0.15 -12.11 0.10
CA HIS A 164 -0.10 -13.53 0.30
C HIS A 164 0.49 -13.98 1.64
N GLN A 165 -0.36 -14.26 2.62
CA GLN A 165 0.01 -14.72 3.95
C GLN A 165 -0.94 -15.82 4.41
N ASN A 166 -0.41 -16.84 5.09
CA ASN A 166 -1.20 -17.96 5.62
C ASN A 166 -2.08 -18.67 4.56
N GLY A 167 -1.58 -18.78 3.32
CA GLY A 167 -2.26 -19.48 2.23
C GLY A 167 -3.41 -18.69 1.57
N ARG A 168 -3.56 -17.40 1.86
CA ARG A 168 -4.57 -16.54 1.23
C ARG A 168 -4.04 -15.13 0.99
N TYR A 169 -4.72 -14.36 0.15
CA TYR A 169 -4.41 -12.93 0.00
C TYR A 169 -5.17 -12.11 1.03
N GLU A 170 -4.48 -11.19 1.70
CA GLU A 170 -5.07 -10.25 2.64
C GLU A 170 -4.75 -8.82 2.22
N ALA A 171 -5.73 -7.91 2.34
CA ALA A 171 -5.50 -6.50 2.10
C ALA A 171 -4.66 -5.93 3.25
N VAL A 172 -3.40 -5.60 2.98
CA VAL A 172 -2.43 -5.14 4.00
C VAL A 172 -2.16 -3.64 3.91
N GLY A 173 -2.41 -3.04 2.76
CA GLY A 173 -2.02 -1.67 2.49
C GLY A 173 -3.00 -0.94 1.61
N LEU A 174 -2.97 0.38 1.74
CA LEU A 174 -3.70 1.29 0.88
C LEU A 174 -2.73 2.38 0.42
N ILE A 175 -2.44 2.41 -0.87
CA ILE A 175 -1.78 3.54 -1.52
C ILE A 175 -2.88 4.48 -1.95
N ALA A 176 -2.95 5.63 -1.29
CA ALA A 176 -3.91 6.65 -1.60
C ALA A 176 -3.20 7.89 -2.08
N PHE A 177 -3.93 8.73 -2.82
CA PHE A 177 -3.44 10.01 -3.29
C PHE A 177 -2.77 10.81 -2.19
N GLU A 178 -1.45 10.94 -2.28
CA GLU A 178 -0.79 12.18 -1.97
C GLU A 178 -0.58 12.88 -3.29
N THR A 179 -1.44 13.86 -3.58
CA THR A 179 -1.11 14.89 -4.57
C THR A 179 0.15 15.57 -4.07
N THR A 180 1.33 15.10 -4.50
CA THR A 180 2.42 16.04 -4.74
C THR A 180 1.88 17.01 -5.78
N ARG A 181 1.56 18.23 -5.34
CA ARG A 181 1.46 19.36 -6.25
C ARG A 181 2.83 19.42 -6.94
N LEU A 182 2.89 18.98 -8.19
CA LEU A 182 3.93 19.42 -9.12
C LEU A 182 3.73 20.92 -9.36
#